data_AF-A0A7W7IPF7-F1
#
_entry.id   AF-A0A7W7IPF7-F1
#
_cell.length_a   1.000
_cell.length_b   1.000
_cell.length_c   1.000
_cell.angle_alpha   90.00
_cell.angle_beta   90.00
_cell.angle_gamma   90.00
#
_symmetry.space_group_name_H-M   'P 1'
#
loop_
_entity.id
_entity.type
_entity.pdbx_description
1 polymer ?
#
loop_
_entity_poly.entity_id
_entity_poly.type
_entity_poly.pdbx_seq_one_letter_code
_entity_poly.pdbx_strand_id
1 'polypeptide(L)'
;MKTLMIAALAAAVSPTLTMAKTQAAPAAPAAQPAAPGPQGAPAADTPLLGAAKAAPDCGNLHGLNGRAFCVTAPLASVGALAETYIAHFESQGWLPAGGDNNRVVLIKRKDGGICDGLQMVAFYDTAGPSAPESPGYLGFATIPGNVCAAEPAGATPQ
;
A
#
# COMPACT_ATOMS: atom_id res chain seq x y z
N MET A 1 62.72 -33.99 -26.08
CA MET A 1 62.46 -35.45 -26.12
C MET A 1 60.94 -35.58 -26.22
N LYS A 2 60.37 -35.92 -27.39
CA LYS A 2 60.09 -37.31 -27.84
C LYS A 2 59.32 -38.06 -26.74
N THR A 3 58.09 -38.57 -26.88
CA THR A 3 57.22 -38.97 -28.01
C THR A 3 55.89 -39.37 -27.30
N LEU A 4 54.66 -39.23 -27.81
CA LEU A 4 53.97 -40.16 -28.71
C LEU A 4 52.49 -39.74 -28.83
N MET A 5 52.01 -39.74 -30.07
CA MET A 5 50.61 -39.90 -30.50
C MET A 5 50.05 -41.28 -30.12
N ILE A 6 48.72 -41.41 -30.13
CA ILE A 6 47.85 -42.57 -30.51
C ILE A 6 46.50 -42.28 -29.79
N ALA A 7 45.38 -41.92 -30.42
CA ALA A 7 44.51 -42.54 -31.43
C ALA A 7 43.12 -42.84 -30.80
N ALA A 8 42.10 -42.34 -31.49
CA ALA A 8 40.70 -42.75 -31.58
C ALA A 8 40.06 -43.66 -30.51
N LEU A 9 38.87 -43.25 -30.04
CA LEU A 9 37.65 -44.08 -30.05
C LEU A 9 36.41 -43.19 -29.88
N ALA A 10 35.63 -43.08 -30.95
CA ALA A 10 34.27 -42.61 -30.91
C ALA A 10 33.40 -43.70 -30.24
N ALA A 11 32.76 -43.36 -29.13
CA ALA A 11 31.66 -44.13 -28.58
C ALA A 11 30.49 -43.17 -28.38
N ALA A 12 29.52 -43.26 -29.28
CA ALA A 12 28.21 -42.62 -29.15
C ALA A 12 27.49 -43.25 -27.96
N VAL A 13 27.21 -42.45 -26.93
CA VAL A 13 26.27 -42.79 -25.87
C VAL A 13 25.12 -41.79 -25.94
N SER A 14 23.97 -42.29 -26.37
CA SER A 14 22.71 -41.57 -26.40
C SER A 14 22.35 -41.07 -25.01
N PRO A 15 22.01 -39.77 -24.82
CA PRO A 15 21.39 -39.34 -23.59
C PRO A 15 19.94 -39.84 -23.58
N THR A 16 19.64 -40.81 -22.71
CA THR A 16 18.28 -41.08 -22.26
C THR A 16 17.73 -39.80 -21.64
N LEU A 17 16.83 -39.14 -22.35
CA LEU A 17 16.01 -38.03 -21.84
C LEU A 17 15.08 -38.59 -20.75
N THR A 18 15.56 -38.64 -19.51
CA THR A 18 14.69 -38.72 -18.34
C THR A 18 13.93 -37.40 -18.24
N MET A 19 12.66 -37.40 -18.65
CA MET A 19 11.72 -36.32 -18.30
C MET A 19 11.59 -36.27 -16.77
N ALA A 20 12.34 -35.38 -16.13
CA ALA A 20 12.02 -34.92 -14.79
C ALA A 20 10.70 -34.13 -14.90
N LYS A 21 9.61 -34.68 -14.35
CA LYS A 21 8.41 -33.89 -14.08
C LYS A 21 8.78 -32.84 -13.03
N THR A 22 9.05 -31.61 -13.47
CA THR A 22 9.02 -30.44 -12.59
C THR A 22 7.61 -30.37 -12.02
N GLN A 23 7.42 -30.86 -10.79
CA GLN A 23 6.22 -30.59 -10.02
C GLN A 23 6.18 -29.08 -9.80
N ALA A 24 5.26 -28.39 -10.47
CA ALA A 24 4.99 -27.00 -10.20
C ALA A 24 4.63 -26.88 -8.72
N ALA A 25 5.39 -26.07 -7.98
CA ALA A 25 5.04 -25.69 -6.62
C ALA A 25 3.62 -25.12 -6.63
N PRO A 26 2.79 -25.37 -5.59
CA PRO A 26 1.50 -24.71 -5.45
C PRO A 26 1.72 -23.20 -5.58
N ALA A 27 1.04 -22.58 -6.53
CA ALA A 27 1.04 -21.13 -6.63
C ALA A 27 0.51 -20.58 -5.29
N ALA A 28 1.32 -19.76 -4.62
CA ALA A 28 0.85 -19.01 -3.48
C ALA A 28 -0.40 -18.21 -3.92
N PRO A 29 -1.48 -18.17 -3.10
CA PRO A 29 -2.62 -17.32 -3.41
C PRO A 29 -2.13 -15.91 -3.69
N ALA A 30 -2.51 -15.35 -4.84
CA ALA A 30 -2.32 -13.94 -5.09
C ALA A 30 -2.99 -13.18 -3.94
N ALA A 31 -2.22 -12.34 -3.22
CA ALA A 31 -2.75 -11.51 -2.16
C ALA A 31 -3.88 -10.66 -2.76
N GLN A 32 -5.12 -11.00 -2.43
CA GLN A 32 -6.26 -10.20 -2.82
C GLN A 32 -6.13 -8.84 -2.11
N PRO A 33 -6.35 -7.71 -2.81
CA PRO A 33 -6.42 -6.41 -2.16
C PRO A 33 -7.44 -6.50 -1.03
N ALA A 34 -7.01 -6.21 0.20
CA ALA A 34 -7.91 -6.17 1.34
C ALA A 34 -9.06 -5.21 1.04
N ALA A 35 -10.29 -5.65 1.25
CA ALA A 35 -11.46 -4.80 1.07
C ALA A 35 -11.31 -3.51 1.91
N PRO A 36 -11.76 -2.34 1.41
CA PRO A 36 -11.72 -1.12 2.21
C PRO A 36 -12.47 -1.35 3.51
N GLY A 37 -11.78 -1.22 4.65
CA GLY A 37 -12.42 -1.27 5.95
C GLY A 37 -13.51 -0.19 6.08
N PRO A 38 -14.42 -0.31 7.07
CA PRO A 38 -15.44 0.71 7.30
C PRO A 38 -14.80 2.09 7.46
N GLN A 39 -15.13 3.02 6.56
CA GLN A 39 -14.70 4.41 6.61
C GLN A 39 -15.53 5.16 7.67
N GLY A 40 -14.84 5.75 8.65
CA GLY A 40 -15.44 6.58 9.68
C GLY A 40 -15.73 8.01 9.20
N ALA A 41 -15.79 8.96 10.13
CA ALA A 41 -16.07 10.36 9.82
C ALA A 41 -14.88 11.03 9.12
N PRO A 42 -15.10 12.08 8.30
CA PRO A 42 -14.04 12.95 7.82
C PRO A 42 -13.17 13.44 8.98
N ALA A 43 -11.85 13.41 8.83
CA ALA A 43 -10.92 13.92 9.83
C ALA A 43 -10.82 15.46 9.74
N ALA A 44 -11.94 16.15 10.02
CA ALA A 44 -12.11 17.58 9.77
C ALA A 44 -11.15 18.49 10.57
N ASP A 45 -10.58 18.00 11.66
CA ASP A 45 -9.59 18.72 12.47
C ASP A 45 -8.17 18.68 11.89
N THR A 46 -7.97 17.97 10.76
CA THR A 46 -6.68 17.90 10.07
C THR A 46 -6.33 19.26 9.45
N PRO A 47 -5.16 19.85 9.78
CA PRO A 47 -4.79 21.15 9.23
C PRO A 47 -4.35 21.07 7.76
N LEU A 48 -4.34 22.20 7.05
CA LEU A 48 -3.61 22.34 5.80
C LEU A 48 -2.11 22.50 6.09
N LEU A 49 -1.28 21.64 5.51
CA LEU A 49 0.18 21.64 5.72
C LEU A 49 0.94 21.98 4.44
N GLY A 50 2.04 22.72 4.57
CA GLY A 50 2.95 23.00 3.46
C GLY A 50 2.25 23.66 2.26
N ALA A 51 2.38 23.06 1.09
CA ALA A 51 1.77 23.54 -0.16
C ALA A 51 0.37 22.97 -0.42
N ALA A 52 -0.21 22.23 0.53
CA ALA A 52 -1.54 21.64 0.37
C ALA A 52 -2.61 22.71 0.18
N LYS A 53 -3.56 22.43 -0.71
CA LYS A 53 -4.80 23.20 -0.86
C LYS A 53 -5.98 22.35 -0.42
N ALA A 54 -6.99 22.96 0.17
CA ALA A 54 -8.24 22.25 0.47
C ALA A 54 -8.89 21.77 -0.84
N ALA A 55 -9.36 20.52 -0.84
CA ALA A 55 -10.08 19.91 -1.95
C ALA A 55 -11.39 19.30 -1.41
N PRO A 56 -12.40 20.13 -1.08
CA PRO A 56 -13.60 19.68 -0.35
C PRO A 56 -14.42 18.62 -1.08
N ASP A 57 -14.30 18.55 -2.41
CA ASP A 57 -14.96 17.56 -3.25
C ASP A 57 -14.10 16.30 -3.49
N CYS A 58 -12.86 16.27 -2.98
CA CYS A 58 -11.88 15.21 -3.23
C CYS A 58 -11.66 14.95 -4.74
N GLY A 59 -11.77 15.99 -5.57
CA GLY A 59 -11.70 15.85 -7.04
C GLY A 59 -12.89 15.11 -7.64
N ASN A 60 -13.97 14.91 -6.88
CA ASN A 60 -15.11 14.06 -7.22
C ASN A 60 -14.73 12.59 -7.51
N LEU A 61 -13.61 12.14 -6.93
CA LEU A 61 -13.08 10.79 -7.10
C LEU A 61 -13.54 9.87 -5.97
N HIS A 62 -13.70 8.58 -6.31
CA HIS A 62 -13.90 7.47 -5.36
C HIS A 62 -15.08 7.64 -4.37
N GLY A 63 -16.01 8.55 -4.62
CA GLY A 63 -17.12 8.85 -3.72
C GLY A 63 -16.65 9.35 -2.35
N LEU A 64 -15.58 10.15 -2.30
CA LEU A 64 -15.02 10.68 -1.06
C LEU A 64 -15.56 12.06 -0.65
N ASN A 65 -16.30 12.74 -1.52
CA ASN A 65 -16.95 14.02 -1.21
C ASN A 65 -17.86 13.87 0.03
N GLY A 66 -17.61 14.68 1.06
CA GLY A 66 -18.31 14.61 2.35
C GLY A 66 -17.98 13.39 3.21
N ARG A 67 -17.11 12.48 2.75
CA ARG A 67 -16.71 11.24 3.45
C ARG A 67 -15.26 11.24 3.90
N ALA A 68 -14.44 12.15 3.39
CA ALA A 68 -13.09 12.41 3.84
C ALA A 68 -12.83 13.92 3.91
N PHE A 69 -11.91 14.32 4.78
CA PHE A 69 -11.22 15.61 4.63
C PHE A 69 -10.18 15.42 3.54
N CYS A 70 -10.19 16.26 2.50
CA CYS A 70 -9.31 16.09 1.36
C CYS A 70 -8.48 17.33 1.11
N VAL A 71 -7.22 17.10 0.74
CA VAL A 71 -6.30 18.12 0.27
C VAL A 71 -5.71 17.71 -1.07
N THR A 72 -5.22 18.69 -1.82
CA THR A 72 -4.59 18.49 -3.11
C THR A 72 -3.24 19.18 -3.20
N ALA A 73 -2.35 18.57 -3.99
CA ALA A 73 -1.06 19.08 -4.42
C ALA A 73 -0.71 18.50 -5.82
N PRO A 74 0.28 19.05 -6.55
CA PRO A 74 0.75 18.42 -7.78
C PRO A 74 1.17 16.96 -7.55
N LEU A 75 0.85 16.08 -8.50
CA LEU A 75 1.09 14.65 -8.44
C LEU A 75 2.57 14.31 -8.15
N ALA A 76 3.50 15.08 -8.71
CA ALA A 76 4.93 14.93 -8.45
C ALA A 76 5.34 15.21 -6.99
N SER A 77 4.50 15.91 -6.23
CA SER A 77 4.78 16.33 -4.85
C SER A 77 3.89 15.68 -3.80
N VAL A 78 2.85 14.94 -4.20
CA VAL A 78 1.85 14.39 -3.26
C VAL A 78 2.45 13.38 -2.27
N GLY A 79 3.48 12.63 -2.69
CA GLY A 79 4.22 11.73 -1.81
C GLY A 79 4.97 12.48 -0.71
N ALA A 80 5.70 13.56 -1.04
CA ALA A 80 6.37 14.39 -0.04
C ALA A 80 5.39 15.09 0.90
N LEU A 81 4.21 15.46 0.39
CA LEU A 81 3.12 15.97 1.23
C LEU A 81 2.60 14.89 2.19
N ALA A 82 2.46 13.64 1.75
CA ALA A 82 2.04 12.53 2.60
C ALA A 82 3.00 12.35 3.79
N GLU A 83 4.30 12.35 3.53
CA GLU A 83 5.33 12.28 4.59
C GLU A 83 5.24 13.48 5.57
N THR A 84 4.93 14.67 5.07
CA THR A 84 4.71 15.86 5.92
C THR A 84 3.52 15.66 6.87
N TYR A 85 2.43 15.06 6.39
CA TYR A 85 1.27 14.73 7.22
C TYR A 85 1.58 13.63 8.23
N ILE A 86 2.31 12.58 7.83
CA ILE A 86 2.74 11.52 8.74
C ILE A 86 3.55 12.11 9.88
N ALA A 87 4.58 12.89 9.58
CA ALA A 87 5.42 13.55 10.59
C ALA A 87 4.60 14.48 11.51
N HIS A 88 3.62 15.19 10.97
CA HIS A 88 2.71 16.01 11.76
C HIS A 88 1.90 15.17 12.75
N PHE A 89 1.28 14.09 12.30
CA PHE A 89 0.50 13.22 13.18
C PHE A 89 1.38 12.50 14.21
N GLU A 90 2.59 12.09 13.83
CA GLU A 90 3.57 11.52 14.75
C GLU A 90 3.93 12.49 15.88
N SER A 91 4.10 13.79 15.54
CA SER A 91 4.34 14.83 16.56
C SER A 91 3.17 15.00 17.55
N GLN A 92 1.96 14.54 17.17
CA GLN A 92 0.76 14.55 18.00
C GLN A 92 0.51 13.19 18.70
N GLY A 93 1.47 12.27 18.64
CA GLY A 93 1.40 10.95 19.29
C GLY A 93 0.59 9.90 18.52
N TRP A 94 0.32 10.13 17.23
CA TRP A 94 -0.16 9.07 16.34
C TRP A 94 1.03 8.21 15.89
N LEU A 95 0.76 6.95 15.55
CA LEU A 95 1.77 5.98 15.14
C LEU A 95 1.34 5.28 13.86
N PRO A 96 2.18 5.20 12.81
CA PRO A 96 1.92 4.32 11.68
C PRO A 96 1.79 2.87 12.16
N ALA A 97 0.68 2.22 11.83
CA ALA A 97 0.37 0.86 12.28
C ALA A 97 0.14 -0.12 11.12
N GLY A 98 0.14 0.37 9.88
CA GLY A 98 -0.06 -0.45 8.71
C GLY A 98 -0.50 0.38 7.51
N GLY A 99 -0.94 -0.30 6.47
CA GLY A 99 -1.28 0.34 5.21
C GLY A 99 -0.96 -0.53 4.01
N ASP A 100 -1.10 0.06 2.83
CA ASP A 100 -0.59 -0.46 1.57
C ASP A 100 0.03 0.68 0.77
N ASN A 101 0.38 0.43 -0.51
CA ASN A 101 1.14 1.38 -1.33
C ASN A 101 0.56 2.79 -1.37
N ASN A 102 -0.77 2.93 -1.25
CA ASN A 102 -1.46 4.22 -1.36
C ASN A 102 -2.22 4.59 -0.09
N ARG A 103 -2.10 3.84 1.00
CA ARG A 103 -2.82 4.10 2.25
C ARG A 103 -1.90 3.91 3.44
N VAL A 104 -1.93 4.87 4.37
CA VAL A 104 -1.33 4.74 5.69
C VAL A 104 -2.44 4.71 6.73
N VAL A 105 -2.38 3.73 7.63
CA VAL A 105 -3.22 3.67 8.82
C VAL A 105 -2.39 4.12 10.01
N LEU A 106 -2.84 5.17 10.69
CA LEU A 106 -2.26 5.67 11.92
C LEU A 106 -3.17 5.34 13.10
N ILE A 107 -2.56 5.04 14.24
CA ILE A 107 -3.26 4.78 15.50
C ILE A 107 -2.83 5.76 16.58
N LYS A 108 -3.74 6.11 17.48
CA LYS A 108 -3.40 6.84 18.71
C LYS A 108 -3.87 6.02 19.91
N ARG A 109 -2.91 5.58 20.72
CA ARG A 109 -3.18 4.78 21.91
C ARG A 109 -3.85 5.64 22.98
N LYS A 110 -4.86 5.07 23.62
CA LYS A 110 -5.56 5.60 24.79
C LYS A 110 -5.39 4.65 25.97
N ASP A 111 -5.74 5.13 27.15
CA ASP A 111 -5.80 4.30 28.36
C ASP A 111 -6.76 3.12 28.18
N GLY A 112 -6.48 2.01 28.88
CA GLY A 112 -7.32 0.81 28.81
C GLY A 112 -7.16 -0.02 27.53
N GLY A 113 -6.13 0.23 26.72
CA GLY A 113 -5.84 -0.56 25.51
C GLY A 113 -6.74 -0.25 24.32
N ILE A 114 -7.41 0.91 24.34
CA ILE A 114 -8.20 1.42 23.21
C ILE A 114 -7.30 2.24 22.29
N CYS A 115 -7.51 2.15 20.98
CA CYS A 115 -6.88 3.03 20.01
C CYS A 115 -7.90 3.68 19.10
N ASP A 116 -7.68 4.97 18.84
CA ASP A 116 -8.30 5.64 17.69
C ASP A 116 -7.57 5.25 16.42
N GLY A 117 -8.30 5.14 15.31
CA GLY A 117 -7.72 4.97 13.99
C GLY A 117 -7.95 6.19 13.12
N LEU A 118 -6.93 6.52 12.35
CA LEU A 118 -6.95 7.50 11.27
C LEU A 118 -6.38 6.82 10.03
N GLN A 119 -6.99 7.02 8.87
CA GLN A 119 -6.39 6.64 7.60
C GLN A 119 -6.11 7.88 6.75
N MET A 120 -4.97 7.84 6.09
CA MET A 120 -4.59 8.73 5.00
C MET A 120 -4.50 7.90 3.72
N VAL A 121 -5.22 8.29 2.68
CA VAL A 121 -5.16 7.63 1.35
C VAL A 121 -4.70 8.62 0.29
N ALA A 122 -3.73 8.22 -0.52
CA ALA A 122 -3.27 8.95 -1.68
C ALA A 122 -3.97 8.43 -2.94
N PHE A 123 -4.45 9.35 -3.79
CA PHE A 123 -5.12 9.00 -5.04
C PHE A 123 -5.02 10.14 -6.05
N TYR A 124 -5.34 9.85 -7.31
CA TYR A 124 -5.39 10.81 -8.40
C TYR A 124 -6.37 10.33 -9.48
N ASP A 125 -6.73 11.21 -10.40
CA ASP A 125 -7.59 10.83 -11.53
C ASP A 125 -6.78 10.04 -12.57
N THR A 126 -7.03 8.73 -12.65
CA THR A 126 -6.39 7.84 -13.62
C THR A 126 -7.04 7.88 -15.01
N ALA A 127 -8.20 8.54 -15.16
CA ALA A 127 -8.84 8.76 -16.46
C ALA A 127 -8.28 10.00 -17.18
N GLY A 128 -7.69 10.93 -16.42
CA GLY A 128 -7.00 12.10 -16.93
C GLY A 128 -5.49 11.87 -17.20
N PRO A 129 -4.78 12.91 -17.68
CA PRO A 129 -3.33 12.84 -17.86
C PRO A 129 -2.60 12.63 -16.54
N SER A 130 -1.68 11.67 -16.49
CA SER A 130 -0.75 11.46 -15.37
C SER A 130 0.51 12.31 -15.54
N ALA A 131 0.34 13.64 -15.55
CA ALA A 131 1.46 14.59 -15.63
C ALA A 131 1.93 15.01 -14.22
N PRO A 132 3.20 15.42 -14.05
CA PRO A 132 3.73 15.90 -12.77
C PRO A 132 2.88 16.98 -12.08
N GLU A 133 2.27 17.86 -12.87
CA GLU A 133 1.43 18.98 -12.46
C GLU A 133 -0.04 18.59 -12.24
N SER A 134 -0.45 17.39 -12.67
CA SER A 134 -1.81 16.91 -12.47
C SER A 134 -2.16 16.88 -10.97
N PRO A 135 -3.43 17.04 -10.58
CA PRO A 135 -3.82 16.97 -9.18
C PRO A 135 -3.61 15.57 -8.60
N GLY A 136 -2.79 15.48 -7.56
CA GLY A 136 -2.81 14.39 -6.59
C GLY A 136 -3.62 14.82 -5.36
N TYR A 137 -4.18 13.85 -4.65
CA TYR A 137 -5.02 14.07 -3.48
C TYR A 137 -4.56 13.22 -2.31
N LEU A 138 -4.72 13.76 -1.11
CA LEU A 138 -4.69 12.99 0.14
C LEU A 138 -6.06 13.11 0.80
N GLY A 139 -6.68 11.98 1.12
CA GLY A 139 -7.94 11.89 1.84
C GLY A 139 -7.73 11.36 3.25
N PHE A 140 -8.36 12.00 4.23
CA PHE A 140 -8.25 11.69 5.65
C PHE A 140 -9.61 11.37 6.25
N ALA A 141 -9.72 10.21 6.89
CA ALA A 141 -10.93 9.79 7.59
C ALA A 141 -10.57 8.98 8.83
N THR A 142 -11.40 9.05 9.86
CA THR A 142 -11.25 8.17 11.03
C THR A 142 -11.61 6.73 10.66
N ILE A 143 -11.09 5.78 11.43
CA ILE A 143 -11.48 4.37 11.36
C ILE A 143 -12.31 4.10 12.62
N PRO A 144 -13.56 3.64 12.49
CA PRO A 144 -14.43 3.41 13.64
C PRO A 144 -13.98 2.16 14.43
N GLY A 145 -14.21 2.18 15.74
CA GLY A 145 -13.92 1.07 16.63
C GLY A 145 -12.53 1.14 17.29
N ASN A 146 -12.18 0.09 18.05
CA ASN A 146 -10.85 -0.04 18.66
C ASN A 146 -9.90 -0.72 17.67
N VAL A 147 -9.09 0.08 16.97
CA VAL A 147 -8.14 -0.43 15.96
C VAL A 147 -6.93 -1.16 16.55
N CYS A 148 -6.73 -1.11 17.86
CA CYS A 148 -5.73 -1.91 18.56
C CYS A 148 -6.27 -3.24 19.06
N ALA A 149 -7.59 -3.46 19.02
CA ALA A 149 -8.12 -4.79 19.27
C ALA A 149 -7.58 -5.70 18.17
N ALA A 150 -6.85 -6.76 18.54
CA ALA A 150 -6.49 -7.79 17.60
C ALA A 150 -7.78 -8.25 16.91
N GLU A 151 -7.79 -8.24 15.58
CA GLU A 151 -8.82 -8.95 14.83
C GLU A 151 -8.85 -10.38 15.39
N PRO A 152 -10.02 -10.94 15.76
CA PRO A 152 -10.07 -12.29 16.30
C PRO A 152 -9.37 -13.21 15.30
N ALA A 153 -8.29 -13.87 15.72
CA ALA A 153 -7.63 -14.90 14.93
C ALA A 153 -8.63 -16.05 14.73
N GLY A 154 -9.47 -15.95 13.70
CA GLY A 154 -10.62 -16.82 13.55
C GLY A 154 -11.65 -16.44 12.48
N ALA A 155 -11.49 -15.32 11.76
CA ALA A 155 -12.21 -15.14 10.50
C ALA A 155 -11.55 -16.02 9.44
N THR A 156 -12.03 -17.27 9.33
CA THR A 156 -11.68 -18.18 8.24
C THR A 156 -11.98 -17.47 6.90
N PRO A 157 -11.04 -17.45 5.94
CA PRO A 157 -11.36 -17.00 4.59
C PRO A 157 -12.46 -17.93 4.02
N GLN A 158 -13.59 -17.34 3.62
CA GLN A 158 -14.63 -18.01 2.81
C GLN A 158 -14.32 -17.79 1.33
#